data_AF-A0A426UUN9-F1
#
_entry.id   AF-A0A426UUN9-F1
#
_cell.length_a   1.000
_cell.length_b   1.000
_cell.length_c   1.000
_cell.angle_alpha   90.00
_cell.angle_beta   90.00
_cell.angle_gamma   90.00
#
_symmetry.space_group_name_H-M   'P 1'
#
loop_
_entity.id
_entity.type
_entity.pdbx_description
1 polymer ?
#
loop_
_entity_poly.entity_id
_entity_poly.type
_entity_poly.pdbx_seq_one_letter_code
_entity_poly.pdbx_strand_id
1 'polypeptide(L)'
;EGVRIVDHAEIFADPSVLPVFSSHAIATQLHRIPGLADHYLVMNDDVFFGVPSRAEKFFHPSGLAQLPFSPLQIGVGDARAEDSAPNSAGRNVRALLEADFGRQTVSKFKHIPHPQLREAAAEMAERYAAAVDATARSRFRDPADIEFVGMLHHYSMLTGRAVPGASKLHYVDIGHRDAGRLLEGLARTRDAEYFCLNDVDTPPEREEEISAMVRRFLDRYFPFPSPYERV
;
A
#
# COMPACT_ATOMS: atom_id res chain seq x y z
N GLU A 1 2.96 25.80 -2.26
CA GLU A 1 1.80 25.05 -1.72
C GLU A 1 1.63 23.78 -2.53
N GLY A 2 1.31 22.65 -1.90
CA GLY A 2 0.99 21.40 -2.61
C GLY A 2 1.59 20.13 -2.01
N VAL A 3 2.58 20.26 -1.11
CA VAL A 3 3.06 19.17 -0.25
C VAL A 3 2.98 19.61 1.20
N ARG A 4 2.36 18.77 2.04
CA ARG A 4 2.31 18.93 3.49
C ARG A 4 2.95 17.69 4.13
N ILE A 5 3.97 17.90 4.94
CA ILE A 5 4.52 16.86 5.80
C ILE A 5 3.60 16.74 7.00
N VAL A 6 3.23 15.51 7.35
CA VAL A 6 2.39 15.19 8.51
C VAL A 6 3.22 14.34 9.46
N ASP A 7 3.44 14.84 10.67
CA ASP A 7 4.14 14.06 11.69
C ASP A 7 3.22 12.97 12.27
N HIS A 8 3.79 11.83 12.67
CA HIS A 8 3.01 10.77 13.33
C HIS A 8 2.31 11.28 14.61
N ALA A 9 2.91 12.22 15.34
CA ALA A 9 2.30 12.83 16.52
C ALA A 9 1.02 13.63 16.21
N GLU A 10 0.79 14.04 14.95
CA GLU A 10 -0.45 14.70 14.54
C GLU A 10 -1.63 13.73 14.40
N ILE A 11 -1.36 12.43 14.15
CA ILE A 11 -2.39 11.48 13.72
C ILE A 11 -2.56 10.29 14.66
N PHE A 12 -1.52 9.88 15.40
CA PHE A 12 -1.59 8.74 16.30
C PHE A 12 -2.58 8.99 17.43
N ALA A 13 -3.55 8.10 17.58
CA ALA A 13 -4.55 8.17 18.66
C ALA A 13 -3.92 8.13 20.06
N ASP A 14 -2.82 7.37 20.22
CA ASP A 14 -1.99 7.33 21.42
C ASP A 14 -0.55 7.74 21.09
N PRO A 15 -0.19 9.02 21.26
CA PRO A 15 1.17 9.49 20.99
C PRO A 15 2.25 8.86 21.87
N SER A 16 1.90 8.20 22.99
CA SER A 16 2.88 7.59 23.89
C SER A 16 3.57 6.36 23.29
N VAL A 17 3.02 5.80 22.20
CA VAL A 17 3.58 4.63 21.51
C VAL A 17 4.68 5.00 20.52
N LEU A 18 4.86 6.29 20.25
CA LEU A 18 5.86 6.80 19.32
C LEU A 18 7.28 6.72 19.92
N PRO A 19 8.32 6.52 19.09
CA PRO A 19 8.28 6.42 17.62
C PRO A 19 7.93 5.01 17.13
N VAL A 20 7.16 4.94 16.04
CA VAL A 20 6.90 3.71 15.28
C VAL A 20 7.41 3.83 13.85
N PHE A 21 7.82 2.69 13.29
CA PHE A 21 8.37 2.55 11.93
C PHE A 21 7.63 1.48 11.11
N SER A 22 6.67 0.77 11.72
CA SER A 22 5.84 -0.22 11.03
C SER A 22 4.87 0.47 10.08
N SER A 23 4.93 0.13 8.80
CA SER A 23 3.93 0.56 7.81
C SER A 23 2.52 0.10 8.18
N HIS A 24 2.38 -1.06 8.83
CA HIS A 24 1.08 -1.54 9.34
C HIS A 24 0.55 -0.59 10.42
N ALA A 25 1.38 -0.24 11.41
CA ALA A 25 1.01 0.68 12.47
C ALA A 25 0.59 2.04 11.91
N ILE A 26 1.41 2.63 11.03
CA ILE A 26 1.15 3.94 10.43
C ILE A 26 -0.15 3.93 9.61
N ALA A 27 -0.39 2.86 8.83
CA ALA A 27 -1.59 2.73 8.01
C ALA A 27 -2.90 2.79 8.83
N THR A 28 -2.89 2.29 10.08
CA THR A 28 -4.06 2.37 10.96
C THR A 28 -4.46 3.81 11.31
N GLN A 29 -3.56 4.79 11.17
CA GLN A 29 -3.77 6.17 11.63
C GLN A 29 -4.04 7.16 10.50
N LEU A 30 -3.81 6.79 9.22
CA LEU A 30 -3.84 7.72 8.08
C LEU A 30 -5.18 8.44 7.90
N HIS A 31 -6.30 7.76 8.18
CA HIS A 31 -7.65 8.35 8.08
C HIS A 31 -7.89 9.53 9.05
N ARG A 32 -6.98 9.74 10.02
CA ARG A 32 -7.03 10.80 11.04
C ARG A 32 -6.31 12.08 10.60
N ILE A 33 -5.64 12.08 9.44
CA ILE A 33 -4.94 13.26 8.90
C ILE A 33 -5.92 14.45 8.81
N PRO A 34 -5.64 15.59 9.48
CA PRO A 34 -6.49 16.77 9.38
C PRO A 34 -6.58 17.30 7.95
N GLY A 35 -7.81 17.56 7.50
CA GLY A 35 -8.09 18.04 6.14
C GLY A 35 -7.98 16.97 5.05
N LEU A 36 -7.82 15.68 5.41
CA LEU A 36 -7.84 14.60 4.43
C LEU A 36 -9.23 14.50 3.77
N ALA A 37 -9.23 14.39 2.44
CA ALA A 37 -10.43 14.22 1.64
C ALA A 37 -11.17 12.92 1.98
N ASP A 38 -12.48 12.90 1.76
CA ASP A 38 -13.30 11.70 2.01
C ASP A 38 -12.93 10.54 1.08
N HIS A 39 -12.45 10.85 -0.13
CA HIS A 39 -11.87 9.93 -1.10
C HIS A 39 -10.40 10.27 -1.26
N TYR A 40 -9.52 9.35 -0.87
CA TYR A 40 -8.07 9.59 -0.89
C TYR A 40 -7.31 8.37 -1.40
N LEU A 41 -6.05 8.59 -1.78
CA LEU A 41 -5.14 7.54 -2.19
C LEU A 41 -4.07 7.35 -1.13
N VAL A 42 -3.78 6.10 -0.80
CA VAL A 42 -2.59 5.72 -0.02
C VAL A 42 -1.64 4.98 -0.94
N MET A 43 -0.37 5.35 -0.92
CA MET A 43 0.67 4.62 -1.64
C MET A 43 1.97 4.67 -0.86
N ASN A 44 2.77 3.63 -1.01
CA ASN A 44 4.13 3.59 -0.49
C ASN A 44 5.07 4.41 -1.37
N ASP A 45 6.27 4.66 -0.86
CA ASP A 45 7.37 5.38 -1.49
C ASP A 45 7.95 4.67 -2.72
N ASP A 46 7.74 3.36 -2.84
CA ASP A 46 8.18 2.53 -3.95
C ASP A 46 7.17 2.44 -5.12
N VAL A 47 6.04 3.15 -5.06
CA VAL A 47 4.97 3.13 -6.08
C VAL A 47 5.00 4.40 -6.94
N PHE A 48 4.98 4.21 -8.26
CA PHE A 48 5.06 5.29 -9.24
C PHE A 48 3.89 5.27 -10.24
N PHE A 49 3.49 6.46 -10.68
CA PHE A 49 2.57 6.63 -11.82
C PHE A 49 3.33 6.52 -13.14
N GLY A 50 2.99 5.53 -13.96
CA GLY A 50 3.61 5.34 -15.29
C GLY A 50 3.04 6.27 -16.37
N VAL A 51 1.78 6.66 -16.20
CA VAL A 51 1.02 7.52 -17.10
C VAL A 51 0.18 8.53 -16.30
N PRO A 52 -0.25 9.65 -16.91
CA PRO A 52 -1.19 10.57 -16.27
C PRO A 52 -2.42 9.81 -15.76
N SER A 53 -2.77 10.05 -14.50
CA SER A 53 -3.92 9.43 -13.84
C SER A 53 -4.96 10.46 -13.47
N ARG A 54 -6.21 10.02 -13.40
CA ARG A 54 -7.35 10.84 -12.98
C ARG A 54 -8.16 10.08 -11.92
N ALA A 55 -8.96 10.81 -11.15
CA ALA A 55 -9.76 10.23 -10.06
C ALA A 55 -10.67 9.08 -10.53
N GLU A 56 -11.13 9.10 -11.78
CA GLU A 56 -12.03 8.09 -12.35
C GLU A 56 -11.37 6.71 -12.52
N LYS A 57 -10.03 6.61 -12.40
CA LYS A 57 -9.33 5.31 -12.32
C LYS A 57 -9.47 4.63 -10.95
N PHE A 58 -9.79 5.41 -9.93
CA PHE A 58 -9.77 5.02 -8.53
C PHE A 58 -11.17 4.95 -7.95
N PHE A 59 -12.04 5.87 -8.39
CA PHE A 59 -13.39 6.02 -7.89
C PHE A 59 -14.38 6.11 -9.06
N HIS A 60 -15.45 5.34 -8.98
CA HIS A 60 -16.56 5.48 -9.90
C HIS A 60 -17.32 6.80 -9.61
N PRO A 61 -18.06 7.40 -10.56
CA PRO A 61 -18.89 8.58 -10.27
C PRO A 61 -19.92 8.39 -9.15
N SER A 62 -20.25 7.15 -8.78
CA SER A 62 -21.08 6.82 -7.61
C SER A 62 -20.35 6.90 -6.27
N GLY A 63 -19.04 7.18 -6.26
CA GLY A 63 -18.20 7.21 -5.07
C GLY A 63 -17.59 5.86 -4.68
N LEU A 64 -17.91 4.77 -5.41
CA LEU A 64 -17.36 3.43 -5.14
C LEU A 64 -15.87 3.35 -5.52
N ALA A 65 -15.06 2.79 -4.62
CA ALA A 65 -13.65 2.53 -4.90
C ALA A 65 -13.48 1.37 -5.91
N GLN A 66 -12.50 1.47 -6.79
CA GLN A 66 -12.13 0.43 -7.75
C GLN A 66 -10.86 -0.28 -7.26
N LEU A 67 -10.95 -1.58 -7.00
CA LEU A 67 -9.88 -2.34 -6.33
C LEU A 67 -9.32 -3.44 -7.24
N PRO A 68 -8.14 -3.23 -7.85
CA PRO A 68 -7.50 -4.25 -8.68
C PRO A 68 -6.90 -5.37 -7.84
N PHE A 69 -7.44 -6.58 -8.03
CA PHE A 69 -6.89 -7.78 -7.41
C PHE A 69 -5.52 -8.15 -7.98
N SER A 70 -4.65 -8.62 -7.09
CA SER A 70 -3.39 -9.25 -7.46
C SER A 70 -3.63 -10.73 -7.77
N PRO A 71 -2.89 -11.32 -8.73
CA PRO A 71 -2.87 -12.78 -8.88
C PRO A 71 -2.30 -13.48 -7.63
N LEU A 72 -1.48 -12.79 -6.83
CA LEU A 72 -0.91 -13.32 -5.59
C LEU A 72 -2.00 -13.53 -4.54
N GLN A 73 -1.88 -14.62 -3.79
CA GLN A 73 -2.82 -14.99 -2.72
C GLN A 73 -2.12 -14.92 -1.35
N ILE A 74 -2.92 -14.73 -0.31
CA ILE A 74 -2.52 -14.81 1.10
C ILE A 74 -2.30 -16.28 1.51
N GLY A 75 -2.92 -17.23 0.81
CA GLY A 75 -2.93 -18.66 1.13
C GLY A 75 -4.11 -19.04 2.04
N VAL A 76 -4.30 -20.34 2.31
CA VAL A 76 -5.39 -20.87 3.16
C VAL A 76 -4.81 -21.43 4.46
N GLY A 77 -5.62 -21.46 5.53
CA GLY A 77 -5.26 -21.97 6.85
C GLY A 77 -4.59 -20.95 7.77
N ASP A 78 -4.15 -21.43 8.93
CA ASP A 78 -3.56 -20.63 10.01
C ASP A 78 -2.21 -19.99 9.62
N ALA A 79 -1.81 -18.97 10.39
CA ALA A 79 -0.51 -18.32 10.24
C ALA A 79 0.63 -19.30 10.55
N ARG A 80 1.67 -19.25 9.73
CA ARG A 80 2.86 -20.09 9.84
C ARG A 80 4.08 -19.24 10.17
N ALA A 81 5.06 -19.85 10.84
CA ALA A 81 6.29 -19.14 11.22
C ALA A 81 7.08 -18.66 9.99
N GLU A 82 6.93 -19.33 8.85
CA GLU A 82 7.62 -19.01 7.60
C GLU A 82 6.83 -18.03 6.70
N ASP A 83 5.63 -17.62 7.12
CA ASP A 83 4.86 -16.65 6.35
C ASP A 83 5.58 -15.29 6.33
N SER A 84 5.62 -14.66 5.16
CA SER A 84 6.10 -13.29 5.06
C SER A 84 5.18 -12.35 5.86
N ALA A 85 5.74 -11.25 6.39
CA ALA A 85 4.97 -10.26 7.14
C ALA A 85 3.61 -9.87 6.50
N PRO A 86 3.50 -9.57 5.17
CA PRO A 86 2.20 -9.27 4.56
C PRO A 86 1.25 -10.48 4.48
N ASN A 87 1.77 -11.72 4.45
CA ASN A 87 0.93 -12.92 4.49
C ASN A 87 0.37 -13.14 5.89
N SER A 88 1.20 -13.06 6.94
CA SER A 88 0.76 -13.20 8.33
C SER A 88 -0.32 -12.19 8.67
N ALA A 89 -0.09 -10.93 8.34
CA ALA A 89 -1.04 -9.86 8.57
C ALA A 89 -2.35 -10.04 7.76
N GLY A 90 -2.26 -10.52 6.52
CA GLY A 90 -3.44 -10.88 5.71
C GLY A 90 -4.24 -12.06 6.27
N ARG A 91 -3.62 -13.00 6.98
CA ARG A 91 -4.33 -14.10 7.66
C ARG A 91 -5.04 -13.62 8.92
N ASN A 92 -4.42 -12.73 9.69
CA ASN A 92 -5.06 -12.11 10.86
C ASN A 92 -6.32 -11.33 10.44
N VAL A 93 -6.22 -10.59 9.33
CA VAL A 93 -7.36 -9.90 8.70
C VAL A 93 -8.47 -10.87 8.32
N ARG A 94 -8.13 -12.03 7.73
CA ARG A 94 -9.13 -13.05 7.37
C ARG A 94 -9.94 -13.50 8.57
N ALA A 95 -9.30 -13.80 9.69
CA ALA A 95 -9.99 -14.28 10.88
C ALA A 95 -11.03 -13.26 11.39
N LEU A 96 -10.68 -11.97 11.39
CA LEU A 96 -11.59 -10.89 11.78
C LEU A 96 -12.79 -10.76 10.83
N LEU A 97 -12.54 -10.75 9.52
CA LEU A 97 -13.59 -10.59 8.53
C LEU A 97 -14.47 -11.85 8.39
N GLU A 98 -13.91 -13.04 8.59
CA GLU A 98 -14.66 -14.29 8.59
C GLU A 98 -15.64 -14.35 9.76
N ALA A 99 -15.22 -13.93 10.96
CA ALA A 99 -16.09 -13.88 12.12
C ALA A 99 -17.31 -12.95 11.91
N ASP A 100 -17.12 -11.82 11.24
CA ASP A 100 -18.16 -10.80 11.07
C ASP A 100 -19.05 -11.00 9.85
N PHE A 101 -18.48 -11.47 8.75
CA PHE A 101 -19.17 -11.55 7.46
C PHE A 101 -19.38 -13.00 6.98
N GLY A 102 -18.79 -14.00 7.64
CA GLY A 102 -18.83 -15.40 7.20
C GLY A 102 -18.14 -15.62 5.84
N ARG A 103 -17.16 -14.78 5.49
CA ARG A 103 -16.43 -14.80 4.22
C ARG A 103 -14.93 -14.90 4.44
N GLN A 104 -14.27 -15.76 3.68
CA GLN A 104 -12.81 -15.90 3.70
C GLN A 104 -12.16 -15.01 2.64
N THR A 105 -11.23 -14.16 3.06
CA THR A 105 -10.39 -13.35 2.19
C THR A 105 -9.09 -14.08 1.88
N VAL A 106 -8.90 -14.47 0.61
CA VAL A 106 -7.71 -15.20 0.13
C VAL A 106 -6.84 -14.40 -0.82
N SER A 107 -7.41 -13.37 -1.45
CA SER A 107 -6.72 -12.60 -2.48
C SER A 107 -6.05 -11.35 -1.93
N LYS A 108 -4.92 -11.00 -2.54
CA LYS A 108 -4.25 -9.71 -2.33
C LYS A 108 -4.72 -8.68 -3.35
N PHE A 109 -4.39 -7.42 -3.11
CA PHE A 109 -4.56 -6.33 -4.06
C PHE A 109 -3.22 -6.00 -4.73
N LYS A 110 -3.26 -5.42 -5.93
CA LYS A 110 -2.06 -4.97 -6.63
C LYS A 110 -1.40 -3.84 -5.83
N HIS A 111 -0.07 -3.85 -5.77
CA HIS A 111 0.73 -2.79 -5.12
C HIS A 111 0.75 -1.53 -5.98
N ILE A 112 -0.31 -0.73 -5.86
CA ILE A 112 -0.61 0.48 -6.64
C ILE A 112 -1.16 1.56 -5.68
N PRO A 113 -1.41 2.80 -6.13
CA PRO A 113 -2.16 3.74 -5.30
C PRO A 113 -3.52 3.16 -4.91
N HIS A 114 -3.75 3.07 -3.61
CA HIS A 114 -4.89 2.39 -3.00
C HIS A 114 -6.01 3.38 -2.73
N PRO A 115 -7.15 3.28 -3.43
CA PRO A 115 -8.29 4.15 -3.18
C PRO A 115 -8.98 3.77 -1.87
N GLN A 116 -9.17 4.77 -1.02
CA GLN A 116 -9.76 4.61 0.30
C GLN A 116 -10.87 5.63 0.54
N LEU A 117 -11.86 5.19 1.31
CA LEU A 117 -12.94 6.03 1.81
C LEU A 117 -12.67 6.32 3.28
N ARG A 118 -12.59 7.59 3.64
CA ARG A 118 -12.24 8.03 4.99
C ARG A 118 -13.26 7.54 6.03
N GLU A 119 -14.54 7.58 5.68
CA GLU A 119 -15.62 7.06 6.52
C GLU A 119 -15.46 5.54 6.76
N ALA A 120 -15.25 4.76 5.70
CA ALA A 120 -15.07 3.30 5.84
C ALA A 120 -13.81 2.96 6.65
N ALA A 121 -12.74 3.74 6.51
CA ALA A 121 -11.53 3.58 7.31
C ALA A 121 -11.77 3.85 8.79
N ALA A 122 -12.51 4.93 9.13
CA ALA A 122 -12.86 5.26 10.50
C ALA A 122 -13.82 4.22 11.11
N GLU A 123 -14.86 3.82 10.38
CA GLU A 123 -15.82 2.78 10.79
C GLU A 123 -15.11 1.45 11.07
N MET A 124 -14.21 1.04 10.17
CA MET A 124 -13.41 -0.18 10.34
C MET A 124 -12.46 -0.06 11.53
N ALA A 125 -11.82 1.11 11.72
CA ALA A 125 -10.92 1.33 12.84
C ALA A 125 -11.63 1.22 14.20
N GLU A 126 -12.84 1.76 14.30
CA GLU A 126 -13.67 1.64 15.51
C GLU A 126 -14.15 0.20 15.71
N ARG A 127 -14.66 -0.45 14.66
CA ARG A 127 -15.17 -1.82 14.72
C ARG A 127 -14.12 -2.84 15.17
N TYR A 128 -12.87 -2.66 14.72
CA TYR A 128 -11.75 -3.54 15.03
C TYR A 128 -10.72 -2.88 15.94
N ALA A 129 -11.16 -1.97 16.83
CA ALA A 129 -10.30 -1.16 17.68
C ALA A 129 -9.22 -1.97 18.41
N ALA A 130 -9.54 -3.15 18.94
CA ALA A 130 -8.56 -4.00 19.62
C ALA A 130 -7.38 -4.42 18.71
N ALA A 131 -7.67 -4.85 17.47
CA ALA A 131 -6.65 -5.26 16.51
C ALA A 131 -5.86 -4.05 15.96
N VAL A 132 -6.57 -2.94 15.76
CA VAL A 132 -6.01 -1.65 15.32
C VAL A 132 -5.07 -1.08 16.37
N ASP A 133 -5.47 -1.02 17.64
CA ASP A 133 -4.67 -0.51 18.74
C ASP A 133 -3.44 -1.38 19.02
N ALA A 134 -3.59 -2.70 18.92
CA ALA A 134 -2.46 -3.63 19.02
C ALA A 134 -1.44 -3.38 17.90
N THR A 135 -1.91 -3.29 16.65
CA THR A 135 -1.05 -3.02 15.48
C THR A 135 -0.42 -1.63 15.53
N ALA A 136 -1.14 -0.61 16.01
CA ALA A 136 -0.64 0.75 16.15
C ALA A 136 0.53 0.87 17.14
N ARG A 137 0.63 -0.06 18.10
CA ARG A 137 1.72 -0.14 19.09
C ARG A 137 2.97 -0.85 18.56
N SER A 138 2.90 -1.50 17.40
CA SER A 138 4.01 -2.22 16.80
C SER A 138 5.07 -1.25 16.27
N ARG A 139 6.18 -1.12 17.02
CA ARG A 139 7.30 -0.24 16.64
C ARG A 139 7.96 -0.66 15.32
N PHE A 140 8.09 -1.96 15.10
CA PHE A 140 8.48 -2.58 13.84
C PHE A 140 7.39 -3.58 13.44
N ARG A 141 7.44 -4.11 12.21
CA ARG A 141 6.44 -5.10 11.75
C ARG A 141 6.41 -6.30 12.69
N ASP A 142 5.21 -6.67 13.10
CA ASP A 142 4.95 -7.83 13.94
C ASP A 142 4.06 -8.84 13.18
N PRO A 143 4.31 -10.16 13.27
CA PRO A 143 3.45 -11.17 12.67
C PRO A 143 1.99 -11.14 13.15
N ALA A 144 1.71 -10.56 14.32
CA ALA A 144 0.37 -10.37 14.86
C ALA A 144 -0.34 -9.11 14.32
N ASP A 145 0.37 -8.23 13.58
CA ASP A 145 -0.22 -7.04 12.98
C ASP A 145 -1.38 -7.39 12.04
N ILE A 146 -2.27 -6.42 11.81
CA ILE A 146 -3.17 -6.44 10.66
C ILE A 146 -2.62 -5.58 9.53
N GLU A 147 -2.85 -6.01 8.29
CA GLU A 147 -2.54 -5.22 7.11
C GLU A 147 -3.75 -4.32 6.82
N PHE A 148 -3.76 -3.12 7.44
CA PHE A 148 -4.94 -2.26 7.49
C PHE A 148 -5.45 -1.82 6.10
N VAL A 149 -4.55 -1.61 5.12
CA VAL A 149 -4.96 -1.15 3.78
C VAL A 149 -5.72 -2.25 3.04
N GLY A 150 -5.19 -3.47 2.99
CA GLY A 150 -5.89 -4.61 2.40
C GLY A 150 -7.10 -5.05 3.21
N MET A 151 -7.08 -4.89 4.54
CA MET A 151 -8.29 -5.07 5.36
C MET A 151 -9.39 -4.10 4.92
N LEU A 152 -9.07 -2.82 4.75
CA LEU A 152 -10.03 -1.79 4.32
C LEU A 152 -10.59 -2.08 2.93
N HIS A 153 -9.78 -2.61 2.02
CA HIS A 153 -10.25 -3.03 0.70
C HIS A 153 -11.28 -4.16 0.77
N HIS A 154 -10.98 -5.22 1.52
CA HIS A 154 -11.93 -6.32 1.73
C HIS A 154 -13.19 -5.83 2.43
N TYR A 155 -13.05 -5.03 3.48
CA TYR A 155 -14.16 -4.42 4.21
C TYR A 155 -15.04 -3.55 3.31
N SER A 156 -14.44 -2.72 2.46
CA SER A 156 -15.17 -1.87 1.52
C SER A 156 -15.94 -2.69 0.48
N MET A 157 -15.41 -3.82 0.02
CA MET A 157 -16.16 -4.73 -0.86
C MET A 157 -17.31 -5.42 -0.12
N LEU A 158 -17.06 -5.93 1.09
CA LEU A 158 -18.08 -6.64 1.90
C LEU A 158 -19.22 -5.72 2.35
N THR A 159 -18.96 -4.42 2.47
CA THR A 159 -19.94 -3.39 2.82
C THR A 159 -20.54 -2.68 1.60
N GLY A 160 -20.22 -3.10 0.37
CA GLY A 160 -20.80 -2.55 -0.87
C GLY A 160 -20.29 -1.15 -1.25
N ARG A 161 -19.13 -0.74 -0.72
CA ARG A 161 -18.47 0.55 -0.96
C ARG A 161 -17.32 0.49 -1.96
N ALA A 162 -16.98 -0.70 -2.45
CA ALA A 162 -15.98 -0.91 -3.48
C ALA A 162 -16.36 -2.04 -4.44
N VAL A 163 -15.80 -1.98 -5.63
CA VAL A 163 -15.96 -2.99 -6.69
C VAL A 163 -14.61 -3.44 -7.21
N PRO A 164 -14.51 -4.66 -7.78
CA PRO A 164 -13.30 -5.10 -8.46
C PRO A 164 -12.91 -4.13 -9.58
N GLY A 165 -11.64 -3.76 -9.63
CA GLY A 165 -11.04 -2.93 -10.67
C GLY A 165 -10.06 -3.70 -11.54
N ALA A 166 -9.59 -3.05 -12.60
CA ALA A 166 -8.48 -3.52 -13.40
C ALA A 166 -7.42 -2.43 -13.50
N SER A 167 -6.16 -2.84 -13.45
CA SER A 167 -5.04 -1.93 -13.65
C SER A 167 -3.82 -2.72 -14.11
N LYS A 168 -2.98 -2.10 -14.95
CA LYS A 168 -1.70 -2.67 -15.35
C LYS A 168 -0.57 -2.18 -14.43
N LEU A 169 -0.09 -3.09 -13.58
CA LEU A 169 1.05 -2.91 -12.69
C LEU A 169 2.28 -3.65 -13.23
N HIS A 170 3.44 -3.01 -13.22
CA HIS A 170 4.74 -3.66 -13.33
C HIS A 170 5.44 -3.62 -11.96
N TYR A 171 5.63 -4.77 -11.33
CA TYR A 171 6.42 -4.88 -10.11
C TYR A 171 7.84 -5.32 -10.45
N VAL A 172 8.83 -4.54 -10.01
CA VAL A 172 10.26 -4.82 -10.21
C VAL A 172 10.91 -4.91 -8.84
N ASP A 173 11.39 -6.11 -8.50
CA ASP A 173 12.39 -6.29 -7.46
C ASP A 173 13.73 -5.79 -8.01
N ILE A 174 14.24 -4.69 -7.46
CA ILE A 174 15.45 -4.02 -7.96
C ILE A 174 16.74 -4.80 -7.65
N GLY A 175 16.70 -5.71 -6.67
CA GLY A 175 17.81 -6.61 -6.35
C GLY A 175 17.92 -7.79 -7.32
N HIS A 176 16.83 -8.14 -8.00
CA HIS A 176 16.77 -9.28 -8.91
C HIS A 176 17.70 -9.11 -10.12
N ARG A 177 18.35 -10.19 -10.55
CA ARG A 177 19.33 -10.20 -11.67
C ARG A 177 18.78 -9.61 -12.99
N ASP A 178 17.46 -9.67 -13.19
CA ASP A 178 16.80 -9.20 -14.41
C ASP A 178 16.28 -7.75 -14.28
N ALA A 179 16.47 -7.07 -13.14
CA ALA A 179 15.93 -5.74 -12.87
C ALA A 179 16.28 -4.73 -13.97
N GLY A 180 17.56 -4.65 -14.37
CA GLY A 180 18.00 -3.73 -15.43
C GLY A 180 17.25 -3.93 -16.75
N ARG A 181 17.08 -5.18 -17.19
CA ARG A 181 16.31 -5.52 -18.40
C ARG A 181 14.84 -5.14 -18.28
N LEU A 182 14.24 -5.35 -17.11
CA LEU A 182 12.85 -4.99 -16.83
C LEU A 182 12.64 -3.47 -16.86
N LEU A 183 13.55 -2.71 -16.23
CA LEU A 183 13.54 -1.25 -16.22
C LEU A 183 13.73 -0.65 -17.62
N GLU A 184 14.66 -1.19 -18.41
CA GLU A 184 14.84 -0.78 -19.82
C GLU A 184 13.60 -1.06 -20.66
N GLY A 185 12.97 -2.21 -20.46
CA GLY A 185 11.70 -2.56 -21.09
C GLY A 185 10.63 -1.53 -20.75
N LEU A 186 10.43 -1.28 -19.46
CA LEU A 186 9.44 -0.33 -18.94
C LEU A 186 9.68 1.10 -19.45
N ALA A 187 10.93 1.56 -19.48
CA ALA A 187 11.28 2.88 -19.99
C ALA A 187 11.04 3.02 -21.50
N ARG A 188 11.14 1.92 -22.25
CA ARG A 188 10.89 1.89 -23.70
C ARG A 188 9.41 1.82 -24.04
N THR A 189 8.65 0.96 -23.37
CA THR A 189 7.23 0.70 -23.71
C THR A 189 6.28 1.69 -23.04
N ARG A 190 6.61 2.16 -21.84
CA ARG A 190 5.75 3.04 -21.01
C ARG A 190 4.29 2.58 -20.96
N ASP A 191 4.10 1.26 -20.91
CA ASP A 191 2.80 0.61 -21.06
C ASP A 191 2.19 0.19 -19.72
N ALA A 192 2.82 0.55 -18.61
CA ALA A 192 2.33 0.34 -17.25
C ALA A 192 1.55 1.57 -16.78
N GLU A 193 0.40 1.35 -16.15
CA GLU A 193 -0.32 2.44 -15.47
C GLU A 193 0.39 2.85 -14.18
N TYR A 194 0.85 1.83 -13.46
CA TYR A 194 1.65 1.97 -12.25
C TYR A 194 2.83 1.01 -12.33
N PHE A 195 3.93 1.37 -11.67
CA PHE A 195 5.02 0.44 -11.46
C PHE A 195 5.57 0.59 -10.04
N CYS A 196 6.15 -0.49 -9.55
CA CYS A 196 6.77 -0.54 -8.23
C CYS A 196 8.24 -0.93 -8.37
N LEU A 197 9.11 -0.20 -7.66
CA LEU A 197 10.54 -0.45 -7.57
C LEU A 197 10.88 -0.83 -6.12
N ASN A 198 10.63 -2.08 -5.75
CA ASN A 198 10.82 -2.53 -4.38
C ASN A 198 12.20 -3.18 -4.19
N ASP A 199 12.82 -2.91 -3.05
CA ASP A 199 14.04 -3.59 -2.61
C ASP A 199 13.67 -4.70 -1.62
N VAL A 200 13.92 -5.95 -2.00
CA VAL A 200 13.55 -7.11 -1.17
C VAL A 200 14.70 -7.51 -0.25
N ASP A 201 15.88 -7.71 -0.84
CA ASP A 201 17.08 -8.21 -0.14
C ASP A 201 18.34 -7.90 -0.97
N THR A 202 18.56 -6.62 -1.27
CA THR A 202 19.79 -6.19 -1.94
C THR A 202 20.99 -6.33 -0.99
N PRO A 203 22.07 -7.04 -1.37
CA PRO A 203 23.24 -7.15 -0.53
C PRO A 203 24.03 -5.82 -0.54
N PRO A 204 24.69 -5.43 0.58
CA PRO A 204 25.35 -4.13 0.72
C PRO A 204 26.36 -3.81 -0.39
N GLU A 205 27.09 -4.82 -0.89
CA GLU A 205 28.07 -4.64 -1.96
C GLU A 205 27.46 -4.25 -3.32
N ARG A 206 26.14 -4.39 -3.50
CA ARG A 206 25.41 -4.03 -4.72
C ARG A 206 24.57 -2.76 -4.57
N GLU A 207 24.50 -2.15 -3.39
CA GLU A 207 23.66 -0.97 -3.12
C GLU A 207 23.99 0.19 -4.07
N GLU A 208 25.28 0.50 -4.27
CA GLU A 208 25.70 1.59 -5.15
C GLU A 208 25.33 1.30 -6.62
N GLU A 209 25.52 0.06 -7.07
CA GLU A 209 25.18 -0.40 -8.42
C GLU A 209 23.68 -0.24 -8.69
N ILE A 210 22.85 -0.74 -7.77
CA ILE A 210 21.39 -0.73 -7.86
C ILE A 210 20.86 0.70 -7.73
N SER A 211 21.38 1.50 -6.81
CA SER A 211 21.02 2.91 -6.67
C SER A 211 21.32 3.68 -7.96
N ALA A 212 22.48 3.46 -8.57
CA ALA A 212 22.83 4.08 -9.85
C ALA A 212 21.91 3.60 -10.99
N MET A 213 21.52 2.33 -11.03
CA MET A 213 20.57 1.78 -11.99
C MET A 213 19.19 2.42 -11.86
N VAL A 214 18.65 2.48 -10.64
CA VAL A 214 17.34 3.10 -10.35
C VAL A 214 17.36 4.58 -10.70
N ARG A 215 18.41 5.32 -10.31
CA ARG A 215 18.55 6.74 -10.67
C ARG A 215 18.55 6.96 -12.18
N ARG A 216 19.38 6.22 -12.93
CA ARG A 216 19.39 6.31 -14.41
C ARG A 216 18.02 6.02 -15.02
N PHE A 217 17.28 5.07 -14.46
CA PHE A 217 15.93 4.78 -14.92
C PHE A 217 14.97 5.94 -14.61
N LEU A 218 14.95 6.45 -13.38
CA LEU A 218 14.06 7.54 -12.97
C LEU A 218 14.35 8.84 -13.72
N ASP A 219 15.63 9.21 -13.91
CA ASP A 219 16.03 10.39 -14.68
C ASP A 219 15.54 10.31 -16.15
N ARG A 220 15.55 9.10 -16.72
CA ARG A 220 15.03 8.85 -18.07
C ARG A 220 13.50 8.83 -18.11
N TYR A 221 12.87 8.27 -17.08
CA TYR A 221 11.43 8.06 -17.03
C TYR A 221 10.66 9.33 -16.66
N PHE A 222 11.25 10.18 -15.81
CA PHE A 222 10.73 11.46 -15.34
C PHE A 222 11.79 12.56 -15.55
N PRO A 223 12.05 12.98 -16.80
CA PRO A 223 13.13 13.91 -17.12
C PRO A 223 12.88 15.36 -16.67
N PHE A 224 11.67 15.65 -16.17
CA PHE A 224 11.30 16.98 -15.71
C PHE A 224 10.94 16.91 -14.24
N PRO A 225 11.50 17.80 -13.42
CA PRO A 225 11.18 17.80 -12.01
C PRO A 225 9.72 18.19 -11.79
N SER A 226 9.11 17.63 -10.76
CA SER A 226 7.77 18.05 -10.35
C SER A 226 7.81 19.47 -9.76
N PRO A 227 6.69 20.23 -9.79
CA PRO A 227 6.62 21.53 -9.11
C PRO A 227 6.89 21.50 -7.60
N TYR A 228 6.95 20.30 -7.01
CA TYR A 228 7.15 20.08 -5.58
C TYR A 228 8.55 19.55 -5.23
N GLU A 229 9.38 19.24 -6.24
CA GLU A 229 10.75 18.83 -6.02
C GLU A 229 11.62 20.05 -5.73
N ARG A 230 12.50 19.90 -4.72
CA ARG A 230 13.58 20.86 -4.48
C ARG A 230 14.76 20.45 -5.35
N VAL A 231 15.03 21.23 -6.39
CA VAL A 231 16.19 21.09 -7.29
C VAL A 231 17.34 21.95 -6.80
#